data_AF-A0A849WY94-F1
#
_entry.id   AF-A0A849WY94-F1
#
_cell.length_a   1.000
_cell.length_b   1.000
_cell.length_c   1.000
_cell.angle_alpha   90.00
_cell.angle_beta   90.00
_cell.angle_gamma   90.00
#
_symmetry.space_group_name_H-M   'P 1'
#
loop_
_entity.id
_entity.type
_entity.pdbx_description
1 polymer ?
#
loop_
_entity_poly.entity_id
_entity_poly.type
_entity_poly.pdbx_seq_one_letter_code
_entity_poly.pdbx_strand_id
1 'polypeptide(L)'
;MKTIRINGVQYDAKEDLALDKSLRLKKLLLFPAVDDVSGTLAPQLDEDVSAALLSYSRFELVRDAKVIRALSPDDAGYPKVSLSDAVHREAASVVGADGTVILRTRTGAGNLELSMEWRGADGGVLFHEQTKTPAFASAEVRTKQLRALVDSGDRRVVVSSEIRRIS
;
A
#
# COMPACT_ATOMS: atom_id res chain seq x y z
N MET A 1 13.23 -23.86 10.03
CA MET A 1 13.50 -22.95 8.89
C MET A 1 12.15 -22.53 8.33
N LYS A 2 11.91 -21.23 8.15
CA LYS A 2 10.60 -20.72 7.71
C LYS A 2 10.70 -20.36 6.24
N THR A 3 10.08 -21.15 5.38
CA THR A 3 10.09 -20.92 3.94
C THR A 3 8.93 -20.00 3.59
N ILE A 4 9.20 -18.94 2.81
CA ILE A 4 8.17 -18.00 2.35
C ILE A 4 7.85 -18.34 0.91
N ARG A 5 6.57 -18.55 0.62
CA ARG A 5 6.08 -18.73 -0.75
C ARG A 5 5.50 -17.42 -1.25
N ILE A 6 6.05 -16.92 -2.36
CA ILE A 6 5.49 -15.81 -3.12
C ILE A 6 5.20 -16.34 -4.51
N ASN A 7 3.94 -16.30 -4.94
CA ASN A 7 3.48 -16.77 -6.26
C ASN A 7 3.95 -18.19 -6.65
N GLY A 8 3.99 -19.12 -5.69
CA GLY A 8 4.37 -20.52 -5.94
C GLY A 8 5.88 -20.80 -5.90
N VAL A 9 6.72 -19.77 -5.85
CA VAL A 9 8.18 -19.91 -5.70
C VAL A 9 8.54 -19.92 -4.22
N GLN A 10 9.37 -20.88 -3.81
CA GLN A 10 9.75 -21.13 -2.43
C GLN A 10 11.09 -20.46 -2.12
N TYR A 11 11.09 -19.49 -1.20
CA TYR A 11 12.28 -18.76 -0.76
C TYR A 11 12.67 -19.17 0.66
N ASP A 12 13.95 -19.52 0.86
CA ASP A 12 14.49 -19.80 2.18
C ASP A 12 14.80 -18.50 2.93
N ALA A 13 14.11 -18.26 4.05
CA ALA A 13 14.21 -17.01 4.82
C ALA A 13 15.51 -16.87 5.65
N LYS A 14 16.63 -17.45 5.21
CA LYS A 14 17.93 -17.35 5.90
C LYS A 14 18.78 -16.16 5.49
N GLU A 15 18.40 -15.45 4.43
CA GLU A 15 18.98 -14.17 4.09
C GLU A 15 17.83 -13.16 4.03
N ASP A 16 17.96 -12.05 4.76
CA ASP A 16 17.29 -10.81 4.37
C ASP A 16 17.57 -10.67 2.88
N LEU A 17 16.54 -10.90 2.07
CA LEU A 17 16.67 -11.00 0.62
C LEU A 17 17.52 -9.84 0.11
N ALA A 18 18.75 -10.16 -0.30
CA ALA A 18 19.48 -9.39 -1.30
C ALA A 18 18.77 -9.56 -2.66
N LEU A 19 17.44 -9.41 -2.66
CA LEU A 19 16.63 -9.14 -3.84
C LEU A 19 17.28 -7.95 -4.50
N ASP A 20 17.61 -8.11 -5.78
CA ASP A 20 18.17 -7.03 -6.56
C ASP A 20 17.27 -5.80 -6.39
N LYS A 21 17.88 -4.70 -5.92
CA LYS A 21 17.20 -3.43 -5.70
C LYS A 21 16.57 -2.92 -6.99
N SER A 22 17.04 -3.37 -8.15
CA SER A 22 16.47 -3.08 -9.46
C SER A 22 15.02 -3.59 -9.61
N LEU A 23 14.69 -4.72 -8.97
CA LEU A 23 13.39 -5.41 -9.03
C LEU A 23 12.38 -4.86 -8.00
N ARG A 24 12.72 -3.83 -7.23
CA ARG A 24 11.80 -3.23 -6.25
C ARG A 24 10.91 -2.19 -6.93
N LEU A 25 9.69 -2.02 -6.42
CA LEU A 25 8.78 -0.98 -6.90
C LEU A 25 9.45 0.39 -6.77
N LYS A 26 9.45 1.19 -7.84
CA LYS A 26 10.04 2.54 -7.86
C LYS A 26 8.94 3.58 -7.98
N LYS A 27 8.04 3.45 -8.95
CA LYS A 27 6.92 4.37 -9.11
C LYS A 27 5.66 3.83 -8.46
N LEU A 28 5.14 4.54 -7.47
CA LEU A 28 3.96 4.13 -6.70
C LEU A 28 2.84 5.14 -6.87
N LEU A 29 1.63 4.65 -7.17
CA LEU A 29 0.41 5.44 -7.01
C LEU A 29 -0.12 5.26 -5.59
N LEU A 30 -0.24 6.36 -4.83
CA LEU A 30 -0.93 6.35 -3.55
C LEU A 30 -2.41 6.68 -3.76
N PHE A 31 -3.27 5.72 -3.43
CA PHE A 31 -4.71 5.93 -3.34
C PHE A 31 -5.05 6.74 -2.08
N PRO A 32 -6.05 7.63 -2.15
CA PRO A 32 -6.65 8.26 -0.98
C PRO A 32 -7.00 7.22 0.08
N ALA A 33 -6.70 7.56 1.32
CA ALA A 33 -7.00 6.71 2.44
C ALA A 33 -8.52 6.55 2.56
N VAL A 34 -8.94 5.30 2.78
CA VAL A 34 -10.34 5.00 3.07
C VAL A 34 -10.53 5.09 4.57
N ASP A 35 -11.36 6.05 5.01
CA ASP A 35 -11.69 6.26 6.41
C ASP A 35 -13.10 5.75 6.74
N ASP A 36 -13.22 4.49 7.16
CA ASP A 36 -14.50 3.90 7.60
C ASP A 36 -14.90 4.37 9.03
N VAL A 37 -14.18 5.34 9.63
CA VAL A 37 -14.36 5.76 11.03
C VAL A 37 -15.14 7.06 11.13
N SER A 38 -14.56 8.17 10.68
CA SER A 38 -15.13 9.51 10.88
C SER A 38 -15.26 10.32 9.59
N GLY A 39 -14.70 9.84 8.49
CA GLY A 39 -14.59 10.59 7.22
C GLY A 39 -13.67 11.81 7.31
N THR A 40 -12.98 12.01 8.43
CA THR A 40 -12.16 13.20 8.71
C THR A 40 -10.68 12.88 8.91
N LEU A 41 -10.32 11.60 9.10
CA LEU A 41 -8.92 11.18 9.26
C LEU A 41 -8.21 11.01 7.92
N ALA A 42 -8.96 10.70 6.85
CA ALA A 42 -8.39 10.41 5.53
C ALA A 42 -7.36 11.45 5.04
N PRO A 43 -7.62 12.79 5.11
CA PRO A 43 -6.65 13.77 4.63
C PRO A 43 -5.33 13.76 5.41
N GLN A 44 -5.39 13.64 6.73
CA GLN A 44 -4.16 13.59 7.55
C GLN A 44 -3.38 12.29 7.33
N LEU A 45 -4.10 11.18 7.17
CA LEU A 45 -3.48 9.89 6.89
C LEU A 45 -2.80 9.87 5.53
N ASP A 46 -3.39 10.51 4.52
CA ASP A 46 -2.77 10.67 3.20
C ASP A 46 -1.44 11.42 3.28
N GLU A 47 -1.39 12.51 4.04
CA GLU A 47 -0.14 13.25 4.26
C GLU A 47 0.88 12.42 5.04
N ASP A 48 0.45 11.70 6.08
CA ASP A 48 1.35 10.85 6.87
C ASP A 48 1.94 9.70 6.04
N VAL A 49 1.12 9.01 5.21
CA VAL A 49 1.60 7.95 4.30
C VAL A 49 2.49 8.52 3.22
N SER A 50 2.12 9.66 2.64
CA SER A 50 2.94 10.35 1.64
C SER A 50 4.31 10.71 2.22
N ALA A 51 4.35 11.31 3.41
CA ALA A 51 5.59 11.67 4.08
C ALA A 51 6.45 10.45 4.46
N ALA A 52 5.81 9.35 4.88
CA ALA A 52 6.51 8.11 5.16
C ALA A 52 7.12 7.50 3.89
N LEU A 53 6.37 7.41 2.80
CA LEU A 53 6.86 6.89 1.52
C LEU A 53 7.97 7.78 0.93
N LEU A 54 7.81 9.10 0.95
CA LEU A 54 8.80 10.05 0.44
C LEU A 54 10.10 10.09 1.25
N SER A 55 10.11 9.56 2.48
CA SER A 55 11.35 9.38 3.24
C SER A 55 12.29 8.32 2.63
N TYR A 56 11.77 7.48 1.73
CA TYR A 56 12.54 6.55 0.93
C TYR A 56 12.85 7.14 -0.45
N SER A 57 14.11 7.50 -0.69
CA SER A 57 14.55 8.11 -1.96
C SER A 57 14.37 7.23 -3.20
N ARG A 58 14.05 5.94 -3.02
CA ARG A 58 13.80 5.00 -4.12
C ARG A 58 12.43 5.18 -4.77
N PHE A 59 11.48 5.81 -4.07
CA PHE A 59 10.11 5.92 -4.56
C PHE A 59 9.87 7.23 -5.31
N GLU A 60 9.36 7.12 -6.52
CA GLU A 60 8.62 8.18 -7.20
C GLU A 60 7.15 8.03 -6.82
N LEU A 61 6.63 8.96 -6.00
CA LEU A 61 5.24 8.91 -5.55
C LEU A 61 4.33 9.71 -6.47
N VAL A 62 3.29 9.06 -6.99
CA VAL A 62 2.20 9.69 -7.74
C VAL A 62 0.99 9.81 -6.83
N ARG A 63 0.43 11.02 -6.77
CA ARG A 63 -0.83 11.33 -6.06
C ARG A 63 -1.74 12.07 -7.03
N ASP A 64 -2.47 11.33 -7.86
CA ASP A 64 -3.35 11.92 -8.88
C ASP A 64 -4.83 11.71 -8.55
N ALA A 65 -5.40 12.68 -7.83
CA ALA A 65 -6.82 12.68 -7.48
C ALA A 65 -7.74 12.72 -8.71
N LYS A 66 -7.29 13.22 -9.87
CA LYS A 66 -8.10 13.23 -11.10
C LYS A 66 -8.19 11.84 -11.70
N VAL A 67 -7.08 11.09 -11.73
CA VAL A 67 -7.09 9.68 -12.15
C VAL A 67 -8.00 8.86 -11.25
N ILE A 68 -7.89 9.04 -9.94
CA ILE A 68 -8.72 8.30 -8.98
C ILE A 68 -10.21 8.65 -9.14
N ARG A 69 -10.55 9.94 -9.30
CA ARG A 69 -11.94 10.36 -9.57
C ARG A 69 -12.48 9.86 -10.91
N ALA A 70 -11.63 9.74 -11.94
CA ALA A 70 -12.05 9.19 -13.22
C ALA A 70 -12.38 7.69 -13.11
N LEU A 71 -11.67 6.95 -12.25
CA LEU A 71 -11.88 5.53 -12.01
C LEU A 71 -12.97 5.23 -10.98
N SER A 72 -13.27 6.19 -10.11
CA SER A 72 -14.35 6.13 -9.11
C SER A 72 -15.03 7.49 -8.98
N PRO A 73 -15.97 7.83 -9.89
CA PRO A 73 -16.60 9.15 -9.90
C PRO A 73 -17.59 9.37 -8.74
N ASP A 74 -17.99 8.30 -8.06
CA ASP A 74 -18.85 8.34 -6.88
C ASP A 74 -18.02 8.17 -5.61
N ASP A 75 -17.97 9.22 -4.79
CA ASP A 75 -17.27 9.23 -3.50
C ASP A 75 -17.87 8.20 -2.52
N ALA A 76 -19.18 7.90 -2.61
CA ALA A 76 -19.83 6.89 -1.76
C ALA A 76 -19.46 5.45 -2.18
N GLY A 77 -19.17 5.26 -3.47
CA GLY A 77 -18.70 3.98 -4.03
C GLY A 77 -17.20 3.75 -3.84
N TYR A 78 -16.43 4.82 -3.61
CA TYR A 78 -14.97 4.78 -3.55
C TYR A 78 -14.40 3.68 -2.65
N PRO A 79 -14.85 3.49 -1.39
CA PRO A 79 -14.31 2.44 -0.51
C PRO A 79 -14.39 1.03 -1.08
N LYS A 80 -15.39 0.74 -1.94
CA LYS A 80 -15.53 -0.56 -2.59
C LYS A 80 -14.67 -0.66 -3.84
N VAL A 81 -14.66 0.42 -4.63
CA VAL A 81 -13.92 0.49 -5.91
C VAL A 81 -12.42 0.46 -5.66
N SER A 82 -11.95 1.12 -4.60
CA SER A 82 -10.55 1.16 -4.17
C SER A 82 -10.01 -0.16 -3.60
N LEU A 83 -10.81 -1.23 -3.60
CA LEU A 83 -10.38 -2.59 -3.25
C LEU A 83 -10.33 -3.53 -4.45
N SER A 84 -10.76 -3.04 -5.62
CA SER A 84 -10.86 -3.84 -6.83
C SER A 84 -9.50 -3.95 -7.53
N ASP A 85 -9.05 -5.18 -7.75
CA ASP A 85 -7.86 -5.49 -8.53
C ASP A 85 -7.86 -4.79 -9.89
N ALA A 86 -9.03 -4.72 -10.55
CA ALA A 86 -9.18 -4.08 -11.85
C ALA A 86 -8.90 -2.58 -11.79
N VAL A 87 -9.33 -1.91 -10.72
CA VAL A 87 -9.13 -0.46 -10.52
C VAL A 87 -7.66 -0.17 -10.25
N HIS A 88 -7.00 -0.98 -9.41
CA HIS A 88 -5.58 -0.83 -9.15
C HIS A 88 -4.74 -1.04 -10.41
N ARG A 89 -5.06 -2.06 -11.21
CA ARG A 89 -4.39 -2.33 -12.49
C ARG A 89 -4.58 -1.18 -13.48
N GLU A 90 -5.81 -0.70 -13.65
CA GLU A 90 -6.10 0.39 -14.57
C GLU A 90 -5.42 1.68 -14.12
N ALA A 91 -5.49 2.01 -12.83
CA ALA A 91 -4.83 3.19 -12.28
C ALA A 91 -3.32 3.14 -12.48
N ALA A 92 -2.69 2.01 -12.16
CA ALA A 92 -1.26 1.80 -12.37
C ALA A 92 -0.87 1.96 -13.85
N SER A 93 -1.68 1.41 -14.77
CA SER A 93 -1.47 1.55 -16.20
C SER A 93 -1.55 3.02 -16.67
N VAL A 94 -2.58 3.76 -16.24
CA VAL A 94 -2.81 5.17 -16.62
C VAL A 94 -1.66 6.08 -16.17
N VAL A 95 -1.15 5.90 -14.95
CA VAL A 95 -0.06 6.74 -14.42
C VAL A 95 1.34 6.16 -14.69
N GLY A 96 1.41 4.98 -15.31
CA GLY A 96 2.66 4.24 -15.51
C GLY A 96 3.36 3.85 -14.21
N ALA A 97 2.63 3.51 -13.15
CA ALA A 97 3.19 3.09 -11.87
C ALA A 97 3.53 1.58 -11.85
N ASP A 98 4.59 1.22 -11.14
CA ASP A 98 4.99 -0.17 -10.91
C ASP A 98 4.03 -0.88 -9.93
N GLY A 99 3.34 -0.10 -9.12
CA GLY A 99 2.38 -0.58 -8.15
C GLY A 99 1.58 0.53 -7.50
N THR A 100 0.68 0.13 -6.62
CA THR A 100 -0.24 1.04 -5.94
C THR A 100 -0.25 0.73 -4.45
N VAL A 101 -0.46 1.76 -3.64
CA VAL A 101 -0.61 1.62 -2.18
C VAL A 101 -1.94 2.22 -1.76
N ILE A 102 -2.64 1.55 -0.85
CA ILE A 102 -3.83 2.08 -0.20
C ILE A 102 -3.76 1.86 1.31
N LEU A 103 -4.14 2.89 2.07
CA LEU A 103 -4.35 2.80 3.51
C LEU A 103 -5.86 2.80 3.80
N ARG A 104 -6.26 1.98 4.77
CA ARG A 104 -7.63 1.88 5.25
C ARG A 104 -7.66 1.98 6.76
N THR A 105 -8.69 2.62 7.27
CA THR A 105 -8.99 2.63 8.70
C THR A 105 -10.33 1.99 8.98
N ARG A 106 -10.42 1.32 10.13
CA ARG A 106 -11.67 0.82 10.68
C ARG A 106 -11.64 1.01 12.19
N THR A 107 -12.80 1.24 12.80
CA THR A 107 -12.94 1.19 14.26
C THR A 107 -13.65 -0.07 14.69
N GLY A 108 -13.11 -0.75 15.70
CA GLY A 108 -13.70 -1.94 16.30
C GLY A 108 -13.23 -2.11 17.74
N ALA A 109 -14.16 -2.41 18.65
CA ALA A 109 -13.88 -2.72 20.06
C ALA A 109 -12.92 -1.71 20.76
N GLY A 110 -13.12 -0.40 20.53
CA GLY A 110 -12.31 0.67 21.13
C GLY A 110 -10.92 0.88 20.51
N ASN A 111 -10.61 0.19 19.41
CA ASN A 111 -9.36 0.34 18.67
C ASN A 111 -9.60 0.92 17.28
N LEU A 112 -8.64 1.72 16.82
CA LEU A 112 -8.42 2.07 15.43
C LEU A 112 -7.52 1.02 14.79
N GLU A 113 -8.04 0.35 13.78
CA GLU A 113 -7.29 -0.56 12.93
C GLU A 113 -6.78 0.19 11.71
N LEU A 114 -5.47 0.14 11.46
CA LEU A 114 -4.84 0.65 10.26
C LEU A 114 -4.44 -0.55 9.39
N SER A 115 -4.89 -0.59 8.15
CA SER A 115 -4.56 -1.64 7.19
C SER A 115 -3.93 -1.01 5.96
N MET A 116 -2.75 -1.48 5.58
CA MET A 116 -2.04 -1.01 4.39
C MET A 116 -1.88 -2.16 3.41
N GLU A 117 -2.16 -1.87 2.15
CA GLU A 117 -2.11 -2.83 1.07
C GLU A 117 -1.28 -2.29 -0.08
N TRP A 118 -0.32 -3.11 -0.50
CA TRP A 118 0.58 -2.84 -1.61
C TRP A 118 0.26 -3.82 -2.72
N ARG A 119 0.01 -3.29 -3.92
CA ARG A 119 -0.35 -4.07 -5.10
C ARG A 119 0.63 -3.80 -6.23
N GLY A 120 0.87 -4.81 -7.04
CA GLY A 120 1.64 -4.67 -8.28
C GLY A 120 0.82 -3.97 -9.36
N ALA A 121 1.48 -3.61 -10.46
CA ALA A 121 0.83 -3.02 -11.64
C ALA A 121 -0.26 -3.92 -12.26
N ASP A 122 -0.25 -5.24 -12.01
CA ASP A 122 -1.30 -6.16 -12.44
C ASP A 122 -2.55 -6.12 -11.54
N GLY A 123 -2.53 -5.31 -10.47
CA GLY A 123 -3.59 -5.19 -9.47
C GLY A 123 -3.50 -6.23 -8.35
N GLY A 124 -2.60 -7.22 -8.44
CA GLY A 124 -2.46 -8.28 -7.45
C GLY A 124 -1.83 -7.78 -6.16
N VAL A 125 -2.31 -8.27 -5.01
CA VAL A 125 -1.77 -7.94 -3.69
C VAL A 125 -0.38 -8.56 -3.52
N LEU A 126 0.63 -7.71 -3.34
CA LEU A 126 2.01 -8.11 -3.04
C LEU A 126 2.24 -8.20 -1.54
N PHE A 127 1.62 -7.29 -0.79
CA PHE A 127 1.76 -7.22 0.66
C PHE A 127 0.52 -6.57 1.27
N HIS A 128 0.09 -7.12 2.40
CA HIS A 128 -1.00 -6.59 3.20
C HIS A 128 -0.61 -6.76 4.67
N GLU A 129 -0.66 -5.68 5.43
CA GLU A 129 -0.43 -5.73 6.87
C GLU A 129 -1.42 -4.82 7.60
N GLN A 130 -1.77 -5.25 8.80
CA GLN A 130 -2.73 -4.57 9.65
C GLN A 130 -2.11 -4.39 11.03
N THR A 131 -2.27 -3.20 11.59
CA THR A 131 -1.91 -2.89 12.97
C THR A 131 -3.13 -2.32 13.70
N LYS A 132 -3.14 -2.48 15.02
CA LYS A 132 -4.18 -1.96 15.89
C LYS A 132 -3.57 -0.93 16.82
N THR A 133 -4.29 0.15 17.01
CA THR A 133 -3.93 1.19 17.97
C THR A 133 -5.18 1.57 18.76
N PRO A 134 -5.07 1.95 20.04
CA PRO A 134 -6.22 2.47 20.79
C PRO A 134 -6.88 3.63 20.03
N ALA A 135 -8.21 3.69 19.98
CA ALA A 135 -8.92 4.73 19.21
C ALA A 135 -8.57 6.16 19.67
N PHE A 136 -8.22 6.32 20.95
CA PHE A 136 -7.80 7.59 21.57
C PHE A 136 -6.29 7.80 21.58
N ALA A 137 -5.52 6.99 20.85
CA ALA A 137 -4.08 7.19 20.77
C ALA A 137 -3.74 8.58 20.20
N SER A 138 -2.59 9.12 20.60
CA SER A 138 -2.10 10.39 20.06
C SER A 138 -1.80 10.26 18.56
N ALA A 139 -1.74 11.40 17.86
CA ALA A 139 -1.32 11.44 16.47
C ALA A 139 0.06 10.79 16.28
N GLU A 140 1.01 11.06 17.18
CA GLU A 140 2.35 10.47 17.16
C GLU A 140 2.34 8.94 17.16
N VAL A 141 1.51 8.32 18.02
CA VAL A 141 1.40 6.85 18.07
C VAL A 141 0.86 6.31 16.75
N ARG A 142 -0.15 6.96 16.15
CA ARG A 142 -0.68 6.57 14.84
C ARG A 142 0.37 6.68 13.74
N THR A 143 1.08 7.82 13.67
CA THR A 143 2.13 8.04 12.67
C THR A 143 3.27 7.03 12.83
N LYS A 144 3.65 6.65 14.06
CA LYS A 144 4.65 5.60 14.31
C LYS A 144 4.20 4.23 13.78
N GLN A 145 2.95 3.86 14.01
CA GLN A 145 2.38 2.60 13.50
C GLN A 145 2.29 2.58 11.98
N LEU A 146 1.88 3.70 11.39
CA LEU A 146 1.82 3.88 9.94
C LEU A 146 3.21 3.77 9.30
N ARG A 147 4.25 4.38 9.89
CA ARG A 147 5.64 4.21 9.43
C ARG A 147 6.08 2.74 9.47
N ALA A 148 5.74 2.01 10.53
CA ALA A 148 6.06 0.59 10.60
C ALA A 148 5.41 -0.23 9.47
N LEU A 149 4.17 0.10 9.07
CA LEU A 149 3.52 -0.52 7.91
C LEU A 149 4.24 -0.21 6.59
N VAL A 150 4.66 1.05 6.40
CA VAL A 150 5.43 1.46 5.22
C VAL A 150 6.78 0.75 5.17
N ASP A 151 7.50 0.70 6.29
CA ASP A 151 8.81 0.03 6.39
C ASP A 151 8.70 -1.48 6.09
N SER A 152 7.64 -2.14 6.57
CA SER A 152 7.38 -3.55 6.29
C SER A 152 7.08 -3.79 4.80
N GLY A 153 6.28 -2.91 4.19
CA GLY A 153 6.00 -2.92 2.76
C GLY A 153 7.27 -2.73 1.93
N ASP A 154 8.04 -1.68 2.22
CA ASP A 154 9.31 -1.35 1.55
C ASP A 154 10.26 -2.55 1.46
N ARG A 155 10.38 -3.31 2.55
CA ARG A 155 11.26 -4.48 2.65
C ARG A 155 10.80 -5.68 1.83
N ARG A 156 9.49 -5.81 1.56
CA ARG A 156 8.87 -7.04 1.03
C ARG A 156 8.38 -6.92 -0.41
N VAL A 157 8.12 -5.72 -0.92
CA VAL A 157 7.51 -5.52 -2.24
C VAL A 157 8.52 -5.54 -3.39
N VAL A 158 8.10 -6.16 -4.49
CA VAL A 158 8.88 -6.40 -5.73
C VAL A 158 8.01 -6.21 -6.97
N VAL A 159 8.61 -5.92 -8.12
CA VAL A 159 7.95 -5.71 -9.41
C VAL A 159 7.40 -7.04 -9.95
N SER A 160 6.08 -7.13 -10.14
CA SER A 160 5.38 -8.37 -10.58
C SER A 160 5.77 -8.80 -12.01
N SER A 161 6.06 -7.85 -12.91
CA SER A 161 6.30 -8.12 -14.34
C SER A 161 7.66 -8.79 -14.63
N GLU A 162 8.69 -8.54 -13.82
CA GLU A 162 10.03 -9.12 -14.04
C GLU A 162 10.14 -10.55 -13.49
N ILE A 163 9.39 -10.89 -12.43
CA ILE A 163 9.37 -12.26 -11.90
C ILE A 163 8.82 -13.25 -12.94
N ARG A 164 7.84 -12.84 -13.75
CA ARG A 164 7.28 -13.67 -14.84
C ARG A 164 8.21 -13.83 -16.04
N ARG A 165 9.28 -13.03 -16.15
CA ARG A 165 10.24 -13.09 -17.26
C ARG A 165 11.40 -14.04 -16.99
N ILE A 166 11.60 -14.39 -15.71
CA ILE A 166 12.67 -15.26 -15.22
C ILE A 166 12.12 -16.68 -14.94
N SER A 167 10.80 -16.87 -14.96
CA SER A 167 10.09 -18.15 -14.79
C SER A 167 9.78 -18.84 -16.12
#